data_AF-A0A2G8EFC0-F1
#
_entry.id   AF-A0A2G8EFC0-F1
#
_cell.length_a   1.000
_cell.length_b   1.000
_cell.length_c   1.000
_cell.angle_alpha   90.00
_cell.angle_beta   90.00
_cell.angle_gamma   90.00
#
_symmetry.space_group_name_H-M   'P 1'
#
loop_
_entity.id
_entity.type
_entity.pdbx_description
1 polymer ?
#
loop_
_entity_poly.entity_id
_entity_poly.type
_entity_poly.pdbx_seq_one_letter_code
_entity_poly.pdbx_strand_id
1 'polypeptide(L)'
;MDEHFKPADLSYLTSAMVRAARDFVDLKFQIDTKARKSPESIPEGICESMNGDEFFDCIIPFRPKEGEVSESEFLYVPVPHTFGCSWRWWPDQKYFTGEDERKIRSHIFSYHGIGNTSYIFLPSLGLFLPTEGRNRVNFCRYHNIEYVPAKVYTDTYPAADRIKLYILEKNGLRDVWGVLDNRYVQRVKHHAFALPLLSAYGVDVLHKWPGNLPWTDTLLFFENNCYEENLFKNKTIDAEALRGTARLRIWFGMLDGHADKIKFLRRTMLYLVVLVRHIFK
;
A
#
# COMPACT_ATOMS: atom_id res chain seq x y z
N MET A 1 -3.13 34.17 14.26
CA MET A 1 -3.38 33.20 13.18
C MET A 1 -2.73 33.81 11.96
N ASP A 2 -1.61 33.25 11.50
CA ASP A 2 -0.96 33.75 10.28
C ASP A 2 -1.90 33.50 9.10
N GLU A 3 -2.32 34.56 8.42
CA GLU A 3 -3.24 34.59 7.27
C GLU A 3 -2.71 33.88 6.01
N HIS A 4 -1.67 33.05 6.11
CA HIS A 4 -0.87 32.64 4.96
C HIS A 4 -0.95 31.16 4.55
N PHE A 5 -1.56 30.26 5.34
CA PHE A 5 -1.71 28.86 4.93
C PHE A 5 -3.14 28.56 4.48
N LYS A 6 -3.26 28.00 3.28
CA LYS A 6 -4.53 27.49 2.77
C LYS A 6 -4.79 26.07 3.31
N PRO A 7 -6.05 25.68 3.52
CA PRO A 7 -6.41 24.28 3.69
C PRO A 7 -5.97 23.44 2.48
N ALA A 8 -5.55 22.21 2.71
CA ALA A 8 -5.31 21.29 1.61
C ALA A 8 -6.64 21.02 0.87
N ASP A 9 -6.64 21.22 -0.45
CA ASP A 9 -7.82 21.01 -1.28
C ASP A 9 -8.02 19.52 -1.56
N LEU A 10 -9.23 19.03 -1.30
CA LEU A 10 -9.69 17.68 -1.56
C LEU A 10 -11.02 17.67 -2.33
N SER A 11 -11.48 18.83 -2.82
CA SER A 11 -12.79 19.00 -3.46
C SER A 11 -12.92 18.31 -4.81
N TYR A 12 -11.79 18.01 -5.46
CA TYR A 12 -11.73 17.25 -6.71
C TYR A 12 -11.97 15.75 -6.52
N LEU A 13 -11.95 15.23 -5.29
CA LEU A 13 -12.19 13.83 -5.01
C LEU A 13 -13.68 13.52 -4.97
N THR A 14 -14.04 12.33 -5.46
CA THR A 14 -15.42 11.84 -5.32
C THR A 14 -15.75 11.61 -3.84
N SER A 15 -17.03 11.74 -3.47
CA SER A 15 -17.44 11.47 -2.08
C SER A 15 -17.13 10.04 -1.63
N ALA A 16 -17.08 9.08 -2.56
CA ALA A 16 -16.67 7.70 -2.27
C ALA A 16 -15.19 7.63 -1.89
N MET A 17 -14.32 8.30 -2.67
CA MET A 17 -12.88 8.35 -2.39
C MET A 17 -12.58 9.08 -1.09
N VAL A 18 -13.26 10.20 -0.81
CA VAL A 18 -13.14 10.94 0.45
C VAL A 18 -13.47 10.06 1.66
N ARG A 19 -14.58 9.29 1.60
CA ARG A 19 -14.95 8.37 2.67
C ARG A 19 -13.93 7.24 2.83
N ALA A 20 -13.56 6.59 1.74
CA ALA A 20 -12.62 5.46 1.78
C ALA A 20 -11.24 5.87 2.31
N ALA A 21 -10.75 7.07 1.97
CA ALA A 21 -9.49 7.60 2.52
C ALA A 21 -9.57 7.79 4.05
N ARG A 22 -10.67 8.35 4.55
CA ARG A 22 -10.90 8.53 6.00
C ARG A 22 -11.00 7.19 6.72
N ASP A 23 -11.82 6.27 6.18
CA ASP A 23 -12.00 4.94 6.75
C ASP A 23 -10.67 4.18 6.82
N PHE A 24 -9.79 4.36 5.83
CA PHE A 24 -8.48 3.72 5.80
C PHE A 24 -7.50 4.30 6.84
N VAL A 25 -7.53 5.61 7.04
CA VAL A 25 -6.77 6.28 8.10
C VAL A 25 -7.30 5.88 9.50
N ASP A 26 -8.62 5.82 9.66
CA ASP A 26 -9.26 5.41 10.91
C ASP A 26 -9.00 3.94 11.22
N LEU A 27 -8.96 3.07 10.20
CA LEU A 27 -8.55 1.67 10.34
C LEU A 27 -7.14 1.57 10.95
N LYS A 28 -6.17 2.35 10.47
CA LYS A 28 -4.83 2.39 11.07
C LYS A 28 -4.88 2.83 12.52
N PHE A 29 -5.64 3.88 12.84
CA PHE A 29 -5.79 4.34 14.22
C PHE A 29 -6.42 3.28 15.14
N GLN A 30 -7.41 2.52 14.64
CA GLN A 30 -8.02 1.40 15.37
C GLN A 30 -7.02 0.26 15.60
N ILE A 31 -6.23 -0.09 14.58
CA ILE A 31 -5.17 -1.09 14.68
C ILE A 31 -4.14 -0.67 15.73
N ASP A 32 -3.65 0.57 15.67
CA ASP A 32 -2.69 1.11 16.65
C ASP A 32 -3.25 1.00 18.08
N THR A 33 -4.50 1.43 18.28
CA THR A 33 -5.17 1.40 19.58
C THR A 33 -5.34 -0.03 20.10
N LYS A 34 -5.67 -0.98 19.22
CA LYS A 34 -5.83 -2.39 19.56
C LYS A 34 -4.48 -3.05 19.84
N ALA A 35 -3.46 -2.77 19.04
CA ALA A 35 -2.10 -3.29 19.18
C ALA A 35 -1.49 -2.91 20.53
N ARG A 36 -1.79 -1.70 21.04
CA ARG A 36 -1.37 -1.25 22.37
C ARG A 36 -1.95 -2.10 23.50
N LYS A 37 -3.20 -2.57 23.36
CA LYS A 37 -3.92 -3.30 24.41
C LYS A 37 -3.71 -4.82 24.31
N SER A 38 -3.63 -5.32 23.08
CA SER A 38 -3.63 -6.74 22.73
C SER A 38 -2.87 -6.95 21.42
N PRO A 39 -1.53 -6.83 21.42
CA PRO A 39 -0.70 -6.95 20.21
C PRO A 39 -0.88 -8.30 19.51
N GLU A 40 -1.13 -9.37 20.26
CA GLU A 40 -1.40 -10.73 19.76
C GLU A 40 -2.66 -10.83 18.89
N SER A 41 -3.55 -9.83 18.96
CA SER A 41 -4.81 -9.79 18.21
C SER A 41 -4.70 -9.08 16.85
N ILE A 42 -3.50 -8.65 16.48
CA ILE A 42 -3.20 -7.97 15.22
C ILE A 42 -2.68 -9.01 14.22
N PRO A 43 -3.18 -9.01 12.96
CA PRO A 43 -2.66 -9.89 11.94
C PRO A 43 -1.13 -9.75 11.78
N GLU A 44 -0.47 -10.88 11.59
CA GLU A 44 0.97 -10.95 11.35
C GLU A 44 1.37 -10.07 10.14
N GLY A 45 2.50 -9.38 10.25
CA GLY A 45 3.00 -8.46 9.22
C GLY A 45 2.39 -7.05 9.21
N ILE A 46 1.37 -6.78 10.04
CA ILE A 46 0.79 -5.43 10.20
C ILE A 46 1.38 -4.71 11.42
N CYS A 47 1.63 -5.44 12.51
CA CYS A 47 2.06 -4.85 13.79
C CYS A 47 3.48 -4.25 13.76
N GLU A 48 4.31 -4.66 12.78
CA GLU A 48 5.67 -4.13 12.63
C GLU A 48 5.68 -2.70 12.09
N SER A 49 4.64 -2.30 11.35
CA SER A 49 4.50 -0.93 10.83
C SER A 49 3.90 -0.01 11.90
N MET A 50 4.70 0.45 12.86
CA MET A 50 4.24 1.47 13.82
C MET A 50 3.90 2.79 13.10
N ASN A 51 4.51 3.00 11.94
CA ASN A 51 4.49 4.19 11.14
C ASN A 51 3.38 4.17 10.06
N GLY A 52 2.83 5.35 9.72
CA GLY A 52 1.72 5.47 8.77
C GLY A 52 2.09 5.20 7.31
N ASP A 53 3.31 5.59 6.91
CA ASP A 53 3.88 5.30 5.59
C ASP A 53 4.18 3.80 5.41
N GLU A 54 4.78 3.15 6.41
CA GLU A 54 5.01 1.71 6.41
C GLU A 54 3.68 0.93 6.36
N PHE A 55 2.67 1.37 7.12
CA PHE A 55 1.34 0.77 7.05
C PHE A 55 0.74 0.90 5.66
N PHE A 56 0.84 2.08 5.05
CA PHE A 56 0.40 2.27 3.66
C PHE A 56 1.11 1.27 2.74
N ASP A 57 2.44 1.13 2.86
CA ASP A 57 3.24 0.22 2.04
C ASP A 57 2.86 -1.25 2.30
N CYS A 58 2.54 -1.66 3.53
CA CYS A 58 2.10 -3.03 3.83
C CYS A 58 0.75 -3.40 3.19
N ILE A 59 -0.13 -2.41 2.98
CA ILE A 59 -1.51 -2.66 2.54
C ILE A 59 -1.71 -2.35 1.04
N ILE A 60 -1.19 -1.21 0.59
CA ILE A 60 -1.46 -0.65 -0.73
C ILE A 60 -0.31 -1.00 -1.69
N PRO A 61 -0.59 -1.69 -2.82
CA PRO A 61 0.46 -2.13 -3.71
C PRO A 61 1.04 -0.97 -4.54
N PHE A 62 2.17 -1.22 -5.21
CA PHE A 62 2.73 -0.36 -6.26
C PHE A 62 3.07 1.08 -5.89
N ARG A 63 3.33 1.40 -4.61
CA ARG A 63 3.90 2.70 -4.28
C ARG A 63 5.27 2.88 -4.94
N PRO A 64 5.50 3.96 -5.71
CA PRO A 64 6.80 4.24 -6.30
C PRO A 64 7.91 4.38 -5.25
N LYS A 65 9.12 3.91 -5.57
CA LYS A 65 10.29 4.02 -4.69
C LYS A 65 10.78 5.46 -4.60
N GLU A 66 10.88 6.09 -5.75
CA GLU A 66 11.19 7.51 -5.94
C GLU A 66 9.93 8.17 -6.51
N GLY A 67 9.43 9.17 -5.79
CA GLY A 67 8.30 9.97 -6.19
C GLY A 67 8.72 11.16 -7.04
N GLU A 68 7.81 11.70 -7.85
CA GLU A 68 7.98 13.03 -8.44
C GLU A 68 7.66 14.07 -7.36
N VAL A 69 8.60 14.25 -6.43
CA VAL A 69 8.42 15.15 -5.29
C VAL A 69 8.41 16.59 -5.80
N SER A 70 7.25 17.24 -5.73
CA SER A 70 7.11 18.66 -6.06
C SER A 70 7.87 19.54 -5.06
N GLU A 71 8.02 20.83 -5.42
CA GLU A 71 8.31 21.85 -4.40
C GLU A 71 7.26 21.75 -3.27
N SER A 72 7.74 21.92 -2.05
CA SER A 72 6.89 21.82 -0.86
C SER A 72 6.11 23.09 -0.61
N GLU A 73 4.88 22.97 -0.12
CA GLU A 73 4.06 24.10 0.33
C GLU A 73 3.63 23.94 1.79
N PHE A 74 3.32 25.04 2.49
CA PHE A 74 2.76 24.98 3.84
C PHE A 74 1.23 24.97 3.78
N LEU A 75 0.61 23.92 4.33
CA LEU A 75 -0.84 23.70 4.29
C LEU A 75 -1.41 23.44 5.67
N TYR A 76 -2.69 23.78 5.85
CA TYR A 76 -3.52 23.19 6.88
C TYR A 76 -4.02 21.82 6.41
N VAL A 77 -3.47 20.76 7.00
CA VAL A 77 -3.71 19.38 6.56
C VAL A 77 -4.85 18.76 7.39
N PRO A 78 -5.89 18.21 6.75
CA PRO A 78 -7.03 17.63 7.46
C PRO A 78 -6.65 16.35 8.19
N VAL A 79 -6.85 16.33 9.51
CA VAL A 79 -6.58 15.18 10.38
C VAL A 79 -7.30 13.90 9.93
N PRO A 80 -8.57 13.94 9.48
CA PRO A 80 -9.26 12.73 9.01
C PRO A 80 -8.61 12.04 7.80
N HIS A 81 -7.77 12.74 7.05
CA HIS A 81 -7.06 12.20 5.87
C HIS A 81 -5.56 11.93 6.14
N THR A 82 -5.12 12.14 7.38
CA THR A 82 -3.71 12.06 7.74
C THR A 82 -3.46 10.86 8.63
N PHE A 83 -2.53 10.01 8.22
CA PHE A 83 -2.08 8.90 9.07
C PHE A 83 -1.43 9.44 10.34
N GLY A 84 -1.71 8.80 11.46
CA GLY A 84 -0.99 9.05 12.70
C GLY A 84 0.00 7.94 13.01
N CYS A 85 0.80 8.21 14.03
CA CYS A 85 1.48 7.18 14.80
C CYS A 85 1.47 7.66 16.24
N SER A 86 1.12 6.78 17.18
CA SER A 86 1.26 7.09 18.60
C SER A 86 2.28 6.13 19.18
N TRP A 87 3.53 6.56 19.28
CA TRP A 87 4.53 5.84 20.09
C TRP A 87 4.92 6.65 21.32
N ARG A 88 4.84 7.99 21.23
CA ARG A 88 5.21 8.91 22.31
C ARG A 88 4.02 9.58 22.98
N TRP A 89 2.99 9.95 22.21
CA TRP A 89 1.80 10.63 22.73
C TRP A 89 0.57 9.80 22.42
N TRP A 90 0.04 9.19 23.49
CA TRP A 90 -1.22 8.48 23.43
C TRP A 90 -2.31 9.35 24.02
N PRO A 91 -3.51 9.33 23.44
CA PRO A 91 -4.67 10.03 23.98
C PRO A 91 -5.24 9.41 25.27
N ASP A 92 -4.41 8.84 26.14
CA ASP A 92 -4.82 8.45 27.48
C ASP A 92 -4.56 9.60 28.47
N GLN A 93 -5.63 10.09 29.07
CA GLN A 93 -5.65 11.18 30.07
C GLN A 93 -4.72 10.93 31.28
N LYS A 94 -4.21 9.70 31.44
CA LYS A 94 -3.35 9.30 32.55
C LYS A 94 -1.99 10.03 32.55
N TYR A 95 -1.56 10.58 31.40
CA TYR A 95 -0.22 11.16 31.24
C TYR A 95 -0.20 12.65 30.89
N PHE A 96 -1.35 13.32 30.79
CA PHE A 96 -1.41 14.73 30.40
C PHE A 96 -2.14 15.58 31.42
N THR A 97 -1.47 16.61 31.94
CA THR A 97 -2.15 17.71 32.61
C THR A 97 -2.71 18.69 31.57
N GLY A 98 -3.69 19.52 31.93
CA GLY A 98 -4.18 20.58 31.04
C GLY A 98 -3.12 21.62 30.65
N GLU A 99 -2.04 21.72 31.44
CA GLU A 99 -0.86 22.54 31.10
C GLU A 99 -0.06 21.91 29.95
N ASP A 100 0.15 20.60 29.99
CA ASP A 100 0.87 19.86 28.95
C ASP A 100 0.12 19.93 27.61
N GLU A 101 -1.19 19.76 27.64
CA GLU A 101 -2.05 19.92 26.46
C GLU A 101 -1.85 21.30 25.81
N ARG A 102 -1.89 22.37 26.62
CA ARG A 102 -1.73 23.75 26.13
C ARG A 102 -0.35 23.98 25.54
N LYS A 103 0.71 23.46 26.17
CA LYS A 103 2.09 23.54 25.67
C LYS A 103 2.25 22.79 24.34
N ILE A 104 1.70 21.58 24.23
CA ILE A 104 1.75 20.79 23.00
C ILE A 104 0.99 21.50 21.89
N ARG A 105 -0.23 21.99 22.16
CA ARG A 105 -1.00 22.77 21.18
C ARG A 105 -0.22 24.02 20.75
N SER A 106 0.31 24.80 21.70
CA SER A 106 1.13 25.98 21.41
C SER A 106 2.35 25.64 20.54
N HIS A 107 3.01 24.50 20.81
CA HIS A 107 4.13 24.03 20.01
C HIS A 107 3.71 23.65 18.59
N ILE A 108 2.64 22.85 18.41
CA ILE A 108 2.14 22.40 17.10
C ILE A 108 1.89 23.58 16.15
N PHE A 109 1.29 24.66 16.68
CA PHE A 109 0.95 25.85 15.91
C PHE A 109 2.00 26.96 15.92
N SER A 110 3.16 26.73 16.54
CA SER A 110 4.29 27.66 16.50
C SER A 110 5.06 27.55 15.18
N TYR A 111 5.75 28.62 14.77
CA TYR A 111 6.63 28.62 13.60
C TYR A 111 7.62 27.45 13.62
N HIS A 112 8.25 27.20 14.78
CA HIS A 112 9.19 26.09 14.95
C HIS A 112 8.52 24.71 14.84
N GLY A 113 7.32 24.57 15.41
CA GLY A 113 6.52 23.36 15.27
C GLY A 113 6.20 23.06 13.81
N ILE A 114 5.71 24.06 13.08
CA ILE A 114 5.33 23.94 11.67
C ILE A 114 6.54 23.58 10.80
N GLY A 115 7.67 24.26 11.00
CA GLY A 115 8.92 24.00 10.27
C GLY A 115 9.47 22.58 10.45
N ASN A 116 9.14 21.93 11.57
CA ASN A 116 9.53 20.55 11.90
C ASN A 116 8.40 19.53 11.67
N THR A 117 7.39 19.87 10.87
CA THR A 117 6.30 18.95 10.49
C THR A 117 6.29 18.82 8.98
N SER A 118 6.47 17.62 8.45
CA SER A 118 6.47 17.38 7.03
C SER A 118 5.71 16.13 6.64
N TYR A 119 4.84 16.23 5.64
CA TYR A 119 3.97 15.17 5.16
C TYR A 119 4.14 14.98 3.64
N ILE A 120 3.93 13.75 3.16
CA ILE A 120 3.75 13.43 1.74
C ILE A 120 2.26 13.38 1.46
N PHE A 121 1.79 14.12 0.46
CA PHE A 121 0.42 14.08 -0.01
C PHE A 121 0.33 13.20 -1.25
N LEU A 122 -0.62 12.26 -1.25
CA LEU A 122 -1.01 11.48 -2.41
C LEU A 122 -2.38 11.97 -2.91
N PRO A 123 -2.43 12.93 -3.85
CA PRO A 123 -3.66 13.62 -4.23
C PRO A 123 -4.74 12.66 -4.72
N SER A 124 -4.36 11.73 -5.58
CA SER A 124 -5.27 10.77 -6.20
C SER A 124 -5.95 9.82 -5.19
N LEU A 125 -5.34 9.62 -4.02
CA LEU A 125 -5.88 8.83 -2.92
C LEU A 125 -6.45 9.70 -1.77
N GLY A 126 -6.26 11.02 -1.80
CA GLY A 126 -6.67 11.90 -0.72
C GLY A 126 -6.04 11.56 0.63
N LEU A 127 -4.79 11.12 0.65
CA LEU A 127 -4.08 10.65 1.84
C LEU A 127 -2.82 11.47 2.11
N PHE A 128 -2.57 11.77 3.38
CA PHE A 128 -1.33 12.38 3.86
C PHE A 128 -0.54 11.38 4.69
N LEU A 129 0.69 11.09 4.27
CA LEU A 129 1.65 10.20 4.92
C LEU A 129 2.68 11.04 5.67
N PRO A 130 2.65 11.12 7.02
CA PRO A 130 3.65 11.91 7.71
C PRO A 130 5.06 11.35 7.63
N THR A 131 6.00 12.17 7.17
CA THR A 131 7.43 11.86 7.32
C THR A 131 7.92 12.33 8.69
N GLU A 132 7.60 13.56 9.08
CA GLU A 132 7.83 14.13 10.42
C GLU A 132 6.54 14.58 11.10
N GLY A 133 6.52 14.57 12.44
CA GLY A 133 5.38 15.07 13.22
C GLY A 133 4.18 14.12 13.36
N ARG A 134 4.39 12.81 13.15
CA ARG A 134 3.35 11.75 13.17
C ARG A 134 2.54 11.68 14.48
N ASN A 135 3.19 11.90 15.62
CA ASN A 135 2.53 11.93 16.95
C ASN A 135 1.53 13.10 17.09
N ARG A 136 1.73 14.20 16.34
CA ARG A 136 0.86 15.38 16.40
C ARG A 136 -0.52 15.08 15.84
N VAL A 137 -0.60 14.19 14.84
CA VAL A 137 -1.85 13.83 14.17
C VAL A 137 -2.80 13.14 15.16
N ASN A 138 -2.31 12.17 15.92
CA ASN A 138 -3.14 11.46 16.91
C ASN A 138 -3.50 12.34 18.11
N PHE A 139 -2.60 13.25 18.52
CA PHE A 139 -2.94 14.30 19.49
C PHE A 139 -4.10 15.16 18.96
N CYS A 140 -3.98 15.68 17.74
CA CYS A 140 -5.03 16.50 17.13
C CYS A 140 -6.35 15.74 16.97
N ARG A 141 -6.31 14.48 16.54
CA ARG A 141 -7.50 13.60 16.42
C ARG A 141 -8.23 13.48 17.76
N TYR A 142 -7.51 13.26 18.85
CA TYR A 142 -8.12 13.11 20.17
C TYR A 142 -8.71 14.41 20.72
N HIS A 143 -8.03 15.53 20.50
CA HIS A 143 -8.46 16.85 20.97
C HIS A 143 -9.42 17.55 20.00
N ASN A 144 -10.02 16.82 19.03
CA ASN A 144 -10.93 17.34 18.01
C ASN A 144 -10.39 18.57 17.26
N ILE A 145 -9.08 18.55 16.96
CA ILE A 145 -8.43 19.57 16.14
C ILE A 145 -8.52 19.09 14.69
N GLU A 146 -9.22 19.84 13.85
CA GLU A 146 -9.53 19.43 12.48
C GLU A 146 -8.32 19.45 11.54
N TYR A 147 -7.38 20.37 11.77
CA TYR A 147 -6.25 20.62 10.87
C TYR A 147 -4.91 20.68 11.61
N VAL A 148 -3.86 20.12 11.00
CA VAL A 148 -2.47 20.26 11.45
C VAL A 148 -1.69 21.06 10.40
N PRO A 149 -1.02 22.17 10.77
CA PRO A 149 -0.17 22.88 9.84
C PRO A 149 1.13 22.10 9.59
N ALA A 150 1.49 21.92 8.32
CA ALA A 150 2.66 21.14 7.93
C ALA A 150 3.26 21.60 6.60
N LYS A 151 4.54 21.28 6.41
CA LYS A 151 5.22 21.33 5.11
C LYS A 151 4.82 20.10 4.29
N VAL A 152 4.13 20.29 3.18
CA VAL A 152 3.57 19.20 2.37
C VAL A 152 4.35 19.06 1.07
N TYR A 153 4.76 17.83 0.79
CA TYR A 153 5.37 17.41 -0.45
C TYR A 153 4.35 16.60 -1.24
N THR A 154 4.06 16.98 -2.48
CA THR A 154 3.12 16.19 -3.30
C THR A 154 3.89 15.08 -4.01
N ASP A 155 3.31 13.88 -4.00
CA ASP A 155 3.80 12.71 -4.72
C ASP A 155 2.64 12.06 -5.50
N THR A 156 2.98 11.27 -6.51
CA THR A 156 2.03 10.60 -7.38
C THR A 156 1.83 9.14 -6.98
N TYR A 157 0.66 8.61 -7.32
CA TYR A 157 0.35 7.19 -7.24
C TYR A 157 -0.13 6.72 -8.61
N PRO A 158 0.15 5.46 -9.04
CA PRO A 158 -0.23 5.01 -10.38
C PRO A 158 -1.73 5.14 -10.61
N ALA A 159 -2.11 5.59 -11.81
CA ALA A 159 -3.50 5.76 -12.21
C ALA A 159 -4.30 4.47 -12.06
N ALA A 160 -5.56 4.58 -11.65
CA ALA A 160 -6.39 3.44 -11.27
C ALA A 160 -6.59 2.43 -12.42
N ASP A 161 -6.72 2.91 -13.66
CA ASP A 161 -6.92 2.11 -14.88
C ASP A 161 -5.69 1.26 -15.27
N ARG A 162 -4.51 1.64 -14.77
CA ARG A 162 -3.27 0.87 -14.93
C ARG A 162 -3.19 -0.29 -13.96
N ILE A 163 -3.96 -0.26 -12.87
CA ILE A 163 -3.97 -1.27 -11.83
C ILE A 163 -5.19 -2.19 -12.01
N LYS A 164 -4.97 -3.50 -11.86
CA LYS A 164 -6.04 -4.49 -11.79
C LYS A 164 -5.84 -5.38 -10.57
N LEU A 165 -6.90 -5.62 -9.83
CA LEU A 165 -6.91 -6.60 -8.74
C LEU A 165 -7.58 -7.88 -9.22
N TYR A 166 -6.93 -9.01 -9.00
CA TYR A 166 -7.47 -10.33 -9.29
C TYR A 166 -7.72 -11.07 -8.00
N ILE A 167 -8.98 -11.38 -7.72
CA ILE A 167 -9.40 -12.21 -6.59
C ILE A 167 -9.57 -13.64 -7.09
N LEU A 168 -8.65 -14.51 -6.67
CA LEU A 168 -8.64 -15.93 -7.02
C LEU A 168 -9.07 -16.75 -5.81
N GLU A 169 -9.87 -17.78 -6.03
CA GLU A 169 -10.24 -18.77 -5.01
C GLU A 169 -9.28 -19.94 -5.10
N LYS A 170 -8.50 -20.19 -4.04
CA LYS A 170 -7.54 -21.29 -3.96
C LYS A 170 -7.72 -22.03 -2.63
N ASN A 171 -8.13 -23.29 -2.70
CA ASN A 171 -8.38 -24.14 -1.53
C ASN A 171 -9.36 -23.52 -0.51
N GLY A 172 -10.37 -22.78 -0.99
CA GLY A 172 -11.37 -22.09 -0.14
C GLY A 172 -10.86 -20.81 0.53
N LEU A 173 -9.65 -20.37 0.18
CA LEU A 173 -9.08 -19.10 0.61
C LEU A 173 -8.99 -18.14 -0.56
N ARG A 174 -9.26 -16.85 -0.29
CA ARG A 174 -9.04 -15.78 -1.25
C ARG A 174 -7.55 -15.48 -1.35
N ASP A 175 -7.05 -15.51 -2.57
CA ASP A 175 -5.70 -15.08 -2.93
C ASP A 175 -5.80 -13.90 -3.88
N VAL A 176 -5.34 -12.73 -3.43
CA VAL A 176 -5.53 -11.47 -4.14
C VAL A 176 -4.21 -10.95 -4.67
N TRP A 177 -4.22 -10.60 -5.96
CA TRP A 177 -3.05 -10.17 -6.70
C TRP A 177 -3.31 -8.85 -7.40
N GLY A 178 -2.44 -7.88 -7.18
CA GLY A 178 -2.39 -6.64 -7.94
C GLY A 178 -1.51 -6.82 -9.17
N VAL A 179 -1.93 -6.22 -10.28
CA VAL A 179 -1.15 -6.15 -11.51
C VAL A 179 -1.16 -4.70 -12.00
N LEU A 180 0.02 -4.13 -12.19
CA LEU A 180 0.24 -2.82 -12.80
C LEU A 180 0.77 -2.99 -14.22
N ASP A 181 0.17 -2.28 -15.18
CA ASP A 181 0.54 -2.24 -16.60
C ASP A 181 0.64 -3.63 -17.26
N ASN A 182 -0.12 -4.60 -16.76
CA ASN A 182 -0.07 -5.98 -17.24
C ASN A 182 1.36 -6.58 -17.23
N ARG A 183 2.19 -6.15 -16.28
CA ARG A 183 3.60 -6.56 -16.16
C ARG A 183 4.03 -6.75 -14.71
N TYR A 184 3.83 -5.73 -13.89
CA TYR A 184 4.32 -5.73 -12.51
C TYR A 184 3.28 -6.36 -11.60
N VAL A 185 3.67 -7.36 -10.82
CA VAL A 185 2.75 -8.17 -10.03
C VAL A 185 3.13 -8.14 -8.56
N GLN A 186 2.16 -7.84 -7.70
CA GLN A 186 2.31 -7.87 -6.24
C GLN A 186 1.18 -8.69 -5.62
N ARG A 187 1.50 -9.48 -4.60
CA ARG A 187 0.49 -10.16 -3.78
C ARG A 187 -0.07 -9.20 -2.74
N VAL A 188 -1.38 -9.03 -2.69
CA VAL A 188 -2.05 -8.11 -1.76
C VAL A 188 -2.45 -8.89 -0.50
N LYS A 189 -1.52 -9.01 0.45
CA LYS A 189 -1.68 -9.82 1.66
C LYS A 189 -2.88 -9.41 2.50
N HIS A 190 -3.03 -8.11 2.73
CA HIS A 190 -4.09 -7.53 3.57
C HIS A 190 -5.23 -6.98 2.71
N HIS A 191 -5.68 -7.79 1.74
CA HIS A 191 -6.67 -7.38 0.75
C HIS A 191 -7.98 -6.84 1.36
N ALA A 192 -8.40 -7.33 2.53
CA ALA A 192 -9.59 -6.81 3.21
C ALA A 192 -9.47 -5.33 3.57
N PHE A 193 -8.24 -4.83 3.78
CA PHE A 193 -7.95 -3.44 4.12
C PHE A 193 -7.67 -2.61 2.86
N ALA A 194 -7.06 -3.21 1.84
CA ALA A 194 -6.74 -2.54 0.58
C ALA A 194 -7.97 -2.31 -0.30
N LEU A 195 -8.86 -3.31 -0.40
CA LEU A 195 -9.98 -3.33 -1.36
C LEU A 195 -10.91 -2.12 -1.24
N PRO A 196 -11.38 -1.69 -0.04
CA PRO A 196 -12.29 -0.54 0.05
C PRO A 196 -11.69 0.74 -0.54
N LEU A 197 -10.40 1.01 -0.27
CA LEU A 197 -9.70 2.17 -0.81
C LEU A 197 -9.49 2.05 -2.33
N LEU A 198 -8.96 0.92 -2.79
CA LEU A 198 -8.64 0.71 -4.21
C LEU A 198 -9.90 0.67 -5.09
N SER A 199 -10.99 0.09 -4.60
CA SER A 199 -12.27 0.13 -5.32
C SER A 199 -12.85 1.54 -5.40
N ALA A 200 -12.77 2.34 -4.33
CA ALA A 200 -13.19 3.74 -4.36
C ALA A 200 -12.29 4.60 -5.25
N TYR A 201 -11.01 4.23 -5.37
CA TYR A 201 -10.05 4.83 -6.28
C TYR A 201 -10.34 4.51 -7.77
N GLY A 202 -11.15 3.48 -8.04
CA GLY A 202 -11.54 3.08 -9.39
C GLY A 202 -10.73 1.94 -9.98
N VAL A 203 -10.00 1.18 -9.14
CA VAL A 203 -9.25 -0.01 -9.58
C VAL A 203 -10.22 -1.14 -9.90
N ASP A 204 -10.06 -1.73 -11.08
CA ASP A 204 -10.86 -2.88 -11.52
C ASP A 204 -10.59 -4.11 -10.65
N VAL A 205 -11.68 -4.73 -10.18
CA VAL A 205 -11.64 -5.99 -9.42
C VAL A 205 -12.18 -7.12 -10.30
N LEU A 206 -11.33 -8.09 -10.60
CA LEU A 206 -11.59 -9.17 -11.54
C LEU A 206 -11.48 -10.53 -10.83
N HIS A 207 -12.23 -11.51 -11.32
CA HIS A 207 -12.28 -12.87 -10.77
C HIS A 207 -11.64 -13.93 -11.67
N LYS A 208 -10.99 -13.49 -12.75
CA LYS A 208 -10.33 -14.36 -13.71
C LYS A 208 -8.92 -13.86 -13.98
N TRP A 209 -7.93 -14.71 -13.69
CA TRP A 209 -6.53 -14.44 -14.01
C TRP A 209 -6.35 -14.25 -15.54
N PRO A 210 -5.57 -13.26 -15.99
CA PRO A 210 -5.47 -12.99 -17.42
C PRO A 210 -4.53 -14.01 -18.08
N GLY A 211 -4.95 -14.56 -19.22
CA GLY A 211 -4.24 -15.67 -19.87
C GLY A 211 -2.89 -15.31 -20.47
N ASN A 212 -2.56 -14.03 -20.57
CA ASN A 212 -1.26 -13.54 -21.02
C ASN A 212 -0.23 -13.49 -19.87
N LEU A 213 -0.63 -13.47 -18.59
CA LEU A 213 0.33 -13.49 -17.48
C LEU A 213 0.70 -14.91 -17.05
N PRO A 214 1.94 -15.14 -16.56
CA PRO A 214 2.28 -16.37 -15.88
C PRO A 214 1.31 -16.65 -14.73
N TRP A 215 0.99 -17.91 -14.48
CA TRP A 215 0.15 -18.28 -13.34
C TRP A 215 0.81 -17.95 -12.00
N THR A 216 -0.01 -17.68 -10.99
CA THR A 216 0.44 -17.24 -9.66
C THR A 216 1.42 -18.20 -9.00
N ASP A 217 1.26 -19.51 -9.17
CA ASP A 217 2.22 -20.52 -8.69
C ASP A 217 3.60 -20.38 -9.34
N THR A 218 3.64 -20.04 -10.63
CA THR A 218 4.89 -19.77 -11.35
C THR A 218 5.53 -18.48 -10.87
N LEU A 219 4.74 -17.43 -10.66
CA LEU A 219 5.24 -16.16 -10.11
C LEU A 219 5.90 -16.36 -8.75
N LEU A 220 5.24 -17.09 -7.84
CA LEU A 220 5.78 -17.41 -6.52
C LEU A 220 7.08 -18.23 -6.59
N PHE A 221 7.14 -19.23 -7.48
CA PHE A 221 8.33 -20.06 -7.64
C PHE A 221 9.57 -19.26 -8.10
N PHE A 222 9.37 -18.21 -8.90
CA PHE A 222 10.44 -17.38 -9.46
C PHE A 222 10.59 -16.01 -8.79
N GLU A 223 9.85 -15.75 -7.71
CA GLU A 223 9.77 -14.44 -7.06
C GLU A 223 11.16 -13.86 -6.70
N ASN A 224 12.11 -14.70 -6.30
CA ASN A 224 13.46 -14.28 -5.93
C ASN A 224 14.40 -14.00 -7.13
N ASN A 225 13.99 -14.35 -8.35
CA ASN A 225 14.83 -14.22 -9.56
C ASN A 225 14.31 -13.15 -10.52
N CYS A 226 13.07 -12.69 -10.35
CA CYS A 226 12.39 -11.81 -11.30
C CYS A 226 11.74 -10.62 -10.58
N TYR A 227 12.39 -10.07 -9.56
CA TYR A 227 11.87 -8.94 -8.83
C TYR A 227 12.40 -7.61 -9.38
N GLU A 228 11.54 -6.61 -9.41
CA GLU A 228 11.88 -5.22 -9.69
C GLU A 228 12.28 -4.53 -8.38
N GLU A 229 13.52 -4.06 -8.31
CA GLU A 229 14.14 -3.49 -7.11
C GLU A 229 14.10 -1.96 -7.03
N ASN A 230 13.92 -1.31 -8.17
CA ASN A 230 14.21 0.11 -8.31
C ASN A 230 12.94 0.94 -8.43
N LEU A 231 11.85 0.38 -8.96
CA LEU A 231 10.64 1.15 -9.24
C LEU A 231 9.68 1.27 -8.04
N PHE A 232 9.60 0.25 -7.18
CA PHE A 232 8.59 0.19 -6.12
C PHE A 232 9.20 0.05 -4.73
N LYS A 233 8.50 0.56 -3.71
CA LYS A 233 8.88 0.36 -2.30
C LYS A 233 8.82 -1.11 -1.90
N ASN A 234 7.79 -1.81 -2.36
CA ASN A 234 7.58 -3.22 -2.07
C ASN A 234 8.14 -4.12 -3.16
N LYS A 235 8.51 -5.34 -2.75
CA LYS A 235 8.91 -6.40 -3.66
C LYS A 235 7.83 -6.64 -4.72
N THR A 236 8.22 -6.49 -5.97
CA THR A 236 7.32 -6.57 -7.13
C THR A 236 7.89 -7.55 -8.12
N ILE A 237 7.08 -8.49 -8.59
CA ILE A 237 7.52 -9.45 -9.61
C ILE A 237 7.36 -8.81 -10.98
N ASP A 238 8.40 -8.79 -11.78
CA ASP A 238 8.35 -8.45 -13.19
C ASP A 238 8.00 -9.70 -14.01
N ALA A 239 6.73 -9.78 -14.43
CA ALA A 239 6.25 -10.90 -15.23
C ALA A 239 6.91 -10.98 -16.62
N GLU A 240 7.43 -9.87 -17.15
CA GLU A 240 8.14 -9.85 -18.43
C GLU A 240 9.53 -10.46 -18.29
N ALA A 241 10.28 -10.10 -17.24
CA ALA A 241 11.56 -10.72 -16.91
C ALA A 241 11.41 -12.25 -16.78
N LEU A 242 10.34 -12.72 -16.13
CA LEU A 242 10.03 -14.14 -16.00
C LEU A 242 9.80 -14.83 -17.35
N ARG A 243 9.11 -14.19 -18.31
CA ARG A 243 8.95 -14.76 -19.66
C ARG A 243 10.30 -14.93 -20.36
N GLY A 244 11.25 -14.02 -20.14
CA GLY A 244 12.63 -14.15 -20.61
C GLY A 244 13.37 -15.33 -19.98
N THR A 245 13.30 -15.46 -18.64
CA THR A 245 13.98 -16.52 -17.89
C THR A 245 13.39 -17.91 -18.13
N ALA A 246 12.06 -18.03 -18.24
CA ALA A 246 11.38 -19.29 -18.53
C ALA A 246 11.72 -19.82 -19.93
N ARG A 247 11.88 -18.92 -20.93
CA ARG A 247 12.38 -19.29 -22.25
C ARG A 247 13.79 -19.87 -22.17
N LEU A 248 14.68 -19.24 -21.40
CA LEU A 248 16.06 -19.72 -21.20
C LEU A 248 16.14 -21.06 -20.47
N ARG A 249 15.35 -21.29 -19.42
CA ARG A 249 15.39 -22.58 -18.67
C ARG A 249 14.79 -23.75 -19.43
N ILE A 250 13.78 -23.52 -20.26
CA ILE A 250 13.26 -24.54 -21.19
C ILE A 250 14.31 -24.86 -22.26
N TRP A 251 15.14 -23.88 -22.65
CA TRP A 251 16.21 -24.05 -23.64
C TRP A 251 17.49 -24.69 -23.07
N PHE A 252 17.82 -24.43 -21.79
CA PHE A 252 19.03 -24.94 -21.13
C PHE A 252 18.85 -26.23 -20.31
N GLY A 253 17.67 -26.86 -20.33
CA GLY A 253 17.52 -28.25 -19.85
C GLY A 253 17.77 -28.51 -18.36
N MET A 254 17.78 -27.49 -17.49
CA MET A 254 17.95 -27.69 -16.04
C MET A 254 16.60 -27.93 -15.33
N LEU A 255 16.16 -29.18 -15.40
CA LEU A 255 15.41 -29.86 -14.33
C LEU A 255 16.34 -30.88 -13.69
N ASP A 256 17.28 -30.41 -12.87
CA ASP A 256 18.11 -31.30 -12.04
C ASP A 256 17.52 -31.37 -10.63
N GLY A 257 16.96 -32.55 -10.33
CA GLY A 257 16.30 -32.89 -9.09
C GLY A 257 15.60 -34.25 -9.24
N HIS A 258 16.35 -35.32 -9.02
CA HIS A 258 15.94 -36.73 -9.10
C HIS A 258 14.83 -37.06 -8.08
N ALA A 259 13.56 -36.77 -8.40
CA ALA A 259 12.39 -37.41 -7.77
C ALA A 259 11.08 -37.28 -8.55
N ASP A 260 10.89 -36.23 -9.37
CA ASP A 260 9.57 -35.92 -9.95
C ASP A 260 9.43 -36.16 -11.46
N LYS A 261 10.38 -36.86 -12.09
CA LYS A 261 10.35 -37.15 -13.54
C LYS A 261 9.08 -37.87 -13.99
N ILE A 262 8.49 -38.75 -13.18
CA ILE A 262 7.31 -39.55 -13.57
C ILE A 262 5.99 -38.76 -13.45
N LYS A 263 5.87 -37.82 -12.49
CA LYS A 263 4.70 -36.93 -12.40
C LYS A 263 4.75 -35.79 -13.42
N PHE A 264 5.94 -35.28 -13.71
CA PHE A 264 6.15 -34.25 -14.74
C PHE A 264 5.89 -34.82 -16.14
N LEU A 265 6.42 -35.99 -16.51
CA LEU A 265 6.18 -36.62 -17.82
C LEU A 265 4.68 -36.85 -18.12
N ARG A 266 3.86 -37.18 -17.11
CA ARG A 266 2.40 -37.37 -17.28
C ARG A 266 1.63 -36.06 -17.48
N ARG A 267 2.07 -34.94 -16.91
CA ARG A 267 1.42 -33.62 -17.12
C ARG A 267 1.94 -32.91 -18.38
N THR A 268 3.22 -33.08 -18.72
CA THR A 268 3.85 -32.44 -19.87
C THR A 268 3.47 -33.12 -21.19
N MET A 269 3.21 -34.44 -21.21
CA MET A 269 2.63 -35.11 -22.40
C MET A 269 1.20 -34.63 -22.70
N LEU A 270 0.40 -34.29 -21.67
CA LEU A 270 -0.96 -33.79 -21.90
C LEU A 270 -0.93 -32.37 -22.51
N TYR A 271 0.02 -31.53 -22.10
CA TYR A 271 0.22 -30.20 -22.67
C TYR A 271 0.80 -30.23 -24.09
N LEU A 272 1.72 -31.16 -24.40
CA LEU A 272 2.26 -31.31 -25.76
C LEU A 272 1.22 -31.87 -26.74
N VAL A 273 0.37 -32.82 -26.33
CA VAL A 273 -0.69 -33.37 -27.20
C VAL A 273 -1.78 -32.32 -27.52
N VAL A 274 -2.05 -31.40 -26.58
CA VAL A 274 -2.99 -30.29 -26.82
C VAL A 274 -2.36 -29.21 -27.71
N LEU A 275 -1.07 -28.89 -27.54
CA LEU A 275 -0.37 -27.91 -28.39
C LEU A 275 -0.21 -28.42 -29.84
N VAL A 276 0.11 -29.69 -30.04
CA VAL A 276 0.31 -30.25 -31.39
C VAL A 276 -1.02 -30.36 -32.16
N ARG A 277 -2.16 -30.56 -31.48
CA ARG A 277 -3.48 -30.57 -32.14
C ARG A 277 -3.98 -29.18 -32.55
N HIS A 278 -3.45 -28.10 -31.98
CA HIS A 278 -3.86 -26.74 -32.32
C HIS A 278 -2.97 -26.09 -33.39
N ILE A 279 -1.78 -26.64 -33.62
CA ILE A 279 -0.82 -26.14 -34.63
C ILE A 279 -1.02 -26.82 -36.00
N PHE A 280 -1.72 -27.97 -36.06
CA PHE A 280 -1.91 -28.75 -37.30
C PHE A 280 -3.38 -28.91 -37.74
N LYS A 281 -4.22 -27.86 -37.59
CA LYS A 281 -5.52 -27.76 -38.27
C LYS A 281 -5.72 -26.39 -38.87
#